data_AF-A0A9X9F5L5-F1
#
_entry.id   AF-A0A9X9F5L5-F1
#
_cell.length_a   1.000
_cell.length_b   1.000
_cell.length_c   1.000
_cell.angle_alpha   90.00
_cell.angle_beta   90.00
_cell.angle_gamma   90.00
#
_symmetry.space_group_name_H-M   'P 1'
#
loop_
_entity.id
_entity.type
_entity.pdbx_description
1 polymer ?
#
loop_
_entity_poly.entity_id
_entity_poly.type
_entity_poly.pdbx_seq_one_letter_code
_entity_poly.pdbx_strand_id
1 'polypeptide(L)'
;KKNIYLFISLFIVGCQSEVSKANSVEEYIPSHLMNAEVTADIMTLEMEPDTLKKVGSIGQRMREHLASNMEWYLKYVEEHAEKKSFPYHPNFGVTKEEYEFVLNAIDQSKLVNTK
;
A
#
# COMPACT_ATOMS: atom_id res chain seq x y z
N LYS A 1 8.85 5.28 -9.56
CA LYS A 1 7.64 5.93 -8.99
C LYS A 1 6.54 4.92 -8.66
N LYS A 2 6.26 3.91 -9.51
CA LYS A 2 5.29 2.81 -9.26
C LYS A 2 5.37 2.21 -7.85
N ASN A 3 6.57 1.88 -7.37
CA ASN A 3 6.75 1.14 -6.11
C ASN A 3 6.52 1.98 -4.84
N ILE A 4 6.76 3.30 -4.88
CA ILE A 4 6.57 4.21 -3.72
C ILE A 4 5.08 4.40 -3.43
N TYR A 5 4.31 4.74 -4.46
CA TYR A 5 2.86 4.95 -4.30
C TYR A 5 2.13 3.66 -3.92
N LEU A 6 2.60 2.51 -4.40
CA LEU A 6 2.00 1.22 -4.04
C LEU A 6 2.26 0.84 -2.57
N PHE A 7 3.46 1.13 -2.05
CA PHE A 7 3.80 0.91 -0.64
C PHE A 7 2.92 1.76 0.29
N ILE A 8 2.64 3.00 -0.12
CA ILE A 8 1.75 3.92 0.60
C ILE A 8 0.29 3.47 0.47
N SER A 9 -0.16 3.01 -0.70
CA SER A 9 -1.54 2.58 -0.93
C SER A 9 -1.90 1.24 -0.28
N LEU A 10 -0.92 0.34 -0.09
CA LEU A 10 -1.10 -0.96 0.58
C LEU A 10 -1.58 -0.84 2.05
N PHE A 11 -1.46 0.35 2.66
CA PHE A 11 -1.95 0.63 4.02
C PHE A 11 -3.38 1.17 4.09
N ILE A 12 -3.85 1.87 3.06
CA ILE A 12 -5.17 2.54 3.09
C ILE A 12 -6.32 1.53 2.96
N VAL A 13 -6.10 0.42 2.25
CA VAL A 13 -7.15 -0.59 1.99
C VAL A 13 -7.38 -1.54 3.20
N GLY A 14 -6.51 -1.51 4.21
CA GLY A 14 -6.60 -2.36 5.41
C GLY A 14 -7.42 -1.78 6.58
N CYS A 15 -7.85 -0.52 6.51
CA CYS A 15 -8.63 0.11 7.57
C CYS A 15 -10.16 0.09 7.33
N GLN A 16 -10.67 -0.57 6.29
CA GLN A 16 -12.09 -0.45 5.91
C GLN A 16 -13.07 -1.37 6.64
N SER A 17 -12.66 -2.15 7.65
CA SER A 17 -13.62 -2.94 8.45
C SER A 17 -14.10 -2.26 9.73
N GLU A 18 -13.59 -1.07 10.12
CA GLU A 18 -14.06 -0.35 11.31
C GLU A 18 -14.30 1.17 11.12
N VAL A 19 -14.30 1.70 9.89
CA VAL A 19 -14.72 3.11 9.65
C VAL A 19 -16.25 3.21 9.59
N SER A 20 -16.93 2.73 10.64
CA SER A 20 -18.34 3.11 10.87
C SER A 20 -18.46 4.20 11.94
N LYS A 21 -17.37 4.62 12.59
CA LYS A 21 -17.40 5.63 13.65
C LYS A 21 -16.13 6.49 13.70
N ALA A 22 -15.94 7.32 12.68
CA ALA A 22 -15.06 8.48 12.80
C ALA A 22 -15.64 9.63 11.98
N ASN A 23 -16.50 10.42 12.62
CA ASN A 23 -16.80 11.77 12.15
C ASN A 23 -15.48 12.56 12.13
N SER A 24 -15.12 13.12 10.96
CA SER A 24 -14.12 14.18 10.70
C SER A 24 -13.08 13.91 9.59
N VAL A 25 -13.40 13.15 8.54
CA VAL A 25 -12.66 13.24 7.25
C VAL A 25 -13.22 14.36 6.35
N GLU A 26 -13.97 15.32 6.92
CA GLU A 26 -14.62 16.38 6.14
C GLU A 26 -13.67 17.51 5.69
N GLU A 27 -12.44 17.59 6.21
CA GLU A 27 -11.62 18.79 6.02
C GLU A 27 -10.73 18.80 4.76
N TYR A 28 -10.63 17.70 4.00
CA TYR A 28 -9.70 17.62 2.85
C TYR A 28 -10.30 17.13 1.53
N ILE A 29 -11.63 17.05 1.42
CA ILE A 29 -12.30 16.77 0.14
C ILE A 29 -12.85 18.11 -0.38
N PRO A 30 -12.30 18.67 -1.48
CA PRO A 30 -12.88 19.85 -2.11
C PRO A 30 -14.38 19.69 -2.29
N SER A 31 -15.17 20.71 -1.92
CA SER A 31 -16.64 20.65 -1.89
C SER A 31 -17.29 20.26 -3.22
N HIS A 32 -16.60 20.47 -4.34
CA HIS A 32 -17.04 20.03 -5.68
C HIS A 32 -16.93 18.51 -5.91
N LEU A 33 -16.22 17.78 -5.04
CA LEU A 33 -16.07 16.32 -5.08
C LEU A 33 -16.98 15.60 -4.08
N MET A 34 -17.55 16.30 -3.10
CA MET A 34 -18.44 15.68 -2.08
C MET A 34 -19.71 15.03 -2.67
N ASN A 35 -20.10 15.41 -3.89
CA ASN A 35 -21.27 14.87 -4.58
C ASN A 35 -20.98 14.47 -6.04
N ALA A 36 -19.70 14.37 -6.42
CA ALA A 36 -19.33 13.96 -7.77
C ALA A 36 -19.22 12.44 -7.81
N GLU A 37 -20.01 11.78 -8.66
CA GLU A 37 -19.70 10.41 -9.08
C GLU A 37 -18.41 10.46 -9.92
N VAL A 38 -17.29 10.15 -9.27
CA VAL A 38 -16.00 10.01 -9.96
C VAL A 38 -15.92 8.60 -10.52
N THR A 39 -16.06 8.46 -11.83
CA THR A 39 -15.68 7.21 -12.53
C THR A 39 -14.16 7.08 -12.46
N ALA A 40 -13.68 6.26 -11.53
CA ALA A 40 -12.27 5.91 -11.43
C ALA A 40 -12.04 4.53 -12.05
N ASP A 41 -11.17 4.46 -13.06
CA ASP A 41 -10.67 3.18 -13.57
C ASP A 41 -9.84 2.50 -12.46
N ILE A 42 -10.33 1.38 -11.94
CA ILE A 42 -9.60 0.60 -10.94
C ILE A 42 -8.52 -0.20 -11.68
N MET A 43 -7.26 0.09 -11.40
CA MET A 43 -6.13 -0.71 -11.91
C MET A 43 -5.70 -1.75 -10.89
N THR A 44 -5.43 -2.97 -11.35
CA THR A 44 -4.84 -4.05 -10.55
C THR A 44 -3.47 -4.44 -11.08
N LEU A 45 -2.65 -5.05 -10.23
CA LEU A 45 -1.38 -5.65 -10.65
C LEU A 45 -1.67 -7.07 -11.13
N GLU A 46 -1.49 -7.30 -12.42
CA GLU A 46 -1.52 -8.64 -13.00
C GLU A 46 -0.19 -9.35 -12.70
N MET A 47 -0.30 -10.50 -12.06
CA MET A 47 0.81 -11.39 -11.67
C MET A 47 0.38 -12.83 -11.91
N GLU A 48 1.35 -13.74 -12.03
CA GLU A 48 1.10 -15.17 -12.01
C GLU A 48 0.42 -15.57 -10.68
N PRO A 49 -0.58 -16.49 -10.67
CA PRO A 49 -1.37 -16.83 -9.49
C PRO A 49 -0.58 -17.19 -8.21
N ASP A 50 0.46 -18.01 -8.31
CA ASP A 50 1.28 -18.40 -7.16
C ASP A 50 2.10 -17.20 -6.64
N THR A 51 2.59 -16.37 -7.56
CA THR A 51 3.28 -15.11 -7.26
C THR A 51 2.34 -14.15 -6.53
N LEU A 52 1.12 -13.97 -7.02
CA LEU A 52 0.10 -13.12 -6.39
C LEU A 52 -0.23 -13.60 -4.97
N LYS A 53 -0.41 -14.91 -4.80
CA LYS A 53 -0.70 -15.52 -3.49
C LYS A 53 0.45 -15.27 -2.51
N LYS A 54 1.70 -15.42 -2.96
CA LYS A 54 2.89 -15.20 -2.13
C LYS A 54 3.10 -13.71 -1.79
N VAL A 55 2.89 -12.81 -2.74
CA VAL A 55 2.91 -11.36 -2.49
C VAL A 55 1.83 -10.98 -1.48
N GLY A 56 0.63 -11.54 -1.61
CA GLY A 56 -0.47 -11.33 -0.68
C GLY A 56 -0.15 -11.76 0.75
N SER A 57 0.44 -12.94 0.94
CA SER A 57 0.79 -13.44 2.28
C SER A 57 1.93 -12.66 2.95
N ILE A 58 2.95 -12.26 2.19
CA ILE A 58 4.03 -11.39 2.69
C ILE A 58 3.47 -10.01 3.04
N GLY A 59 2.65 -9.43 2.15
CA GLY A 59 2.03 -8.13 2.36
C GLY A 59 1.10 -8.10 3.58
N GLN A 60 0.38 -9.19 3.84
CA GLN A 60 -0.43 -9.32 5.05
C GLN A 60 0.41 -9.27 6.33
N ARG A 61 1.48 -10.09 6.41
CA ARG A 61 2.37 -10.09 7.59
C ARG A 61 3.05 -8.74 7.80
N MET A 62 3.45 -8.08 6.70
CA MET A 62 4.02 -6.74 6.76
C MET A 62 3.02 -5.73 7.34
N ARG A 63 1.75 -5.76 6.89
CA ARG A 63 0.69 -4.89 7.43
C ARG A 63 0.44 -5.14 8.91
N GLU A 64 0.31 -6.40 9.31
CA GLU A 64 0.07 -6.79 10.72
C GLU A 64 1.20 -6.29 11.64
N HIS A 65 2.45 -6.41 11.19
CA HIS A 65 3.61 -5.96 11.96
C HIS A 65 3.75 -4.43 12.01
N LEU A 66 3.45 -3.75 10.91
CA LEU A 66 3.50 -2.29 10.84
C LEU A 66 2.33 -1.63 11.59
N ALA A 67 1.18 -2.29 11.70
CA ALA A 67 0.04 -1.81 12.50
C ALA A 67 0.42 -1.64 13.99
N SER A 68 1.29 -2.51 14.52
CA SER A 68 1.81 -2.39 15.89
C SER A 68 3.02 -1.46 16.02
N ASN A 69 3.53 -0.91 14.91
CA ASN A 69 4.72 -0.06 14.87
C ASN A 69 4.55 1.19 13.98
N MET A 70 3.36 1.79 14.02
CA MET A 70 2.96 2.88 13.12
C MET A 70 3.81 4.14 13.26
N GLU A 71 4.20 4.51 14.49
CA GLU A 71 5.02 5.71 14.73
C GLU A 71 6.39 5.61 14.04
N TRP A 72 7.02 4.45 14.10
CA TRP A 72 8.25 4.18 13.38
C TRP A 72 8.05 4.25 11.86
N TYR A 73 6.95 3.67 11.35
CA TYR A 73 6.66 3.65 9.92
C TYR A 73 6.50 5.05 9.34
N LEU A 74 5.79 5.94 10.04
CA LEU A 74 5.60 7.33 9.61
C LEU A 74 6.93 8.08 9.52
N LYS A 75 7.77 7.98 10.55
CA LYS A 75 9.12 8.57 10.55
C LYS A 75 9.99 7.98 9.43
N TYR A 76 9.91 6.67 9.24
CA TYR A 76 10.64 5.98 8.19
C TYR A 76 10.26 6.49 6.80
N VAL A 77 8.96 6.63 6.53
CA VAL A 77 8.46 7.16 5.25
C VAL A 77 8.90 8.61 5.06
N GLU A 78 8.83 9.44 6.10
CA GLU A 78 9.27 10.84 6.05
C GLU A 78 10.76 10.96 5.70
N GLU A 79 11.62 10.23 6.40
CA GLU A 79 13.07 10.19 6.17
C GLU A 79 13.46 9.68 4.76
N HIS A 80 12.59 8.90 4.14
CA HIS A 80 12.85 8.20 2.88
C HIS A 80 11.98 8.70 1.72
N ALA A 81 11.16 9.72 1.92
CA ALA A 81 10.17 10.21 0.96
C ALA A 81 10.79 10.62 -0.39
N GLU A 82 12.02 11.14 -0.37
CA GLU A 82 12.73 11.57 -1.57
C GLU A 82 13.40 10.40 -2.33
N LYS A 83 13.48 9.20 -1.72
CA LYS A 83 14.14 8.06 -2.35
C LYS A 83 13.22 7.41 -3.38
N LYS A 84 13.81 6.93 -4.48
CA LYS A 84 13.10 6.23 -5.56
C LYS A 84 12.47 4.89 -5.13
N SER A 85 12.98 4.31 -4.05
CA SER A 85 12.47 3.11 -3.39
C SER A 85 12.71 3.25 -1.90
N PHE A 86 11.79 2.73 -1.11
CA PHE A 86 12.05 2.49 0.30
C PHE A 86 13.15 1.41 0.41
N PRO A 87 14.19 1.60 1.24
CA PRO A 87 15.12 0.53 1.60
C PRO A 87 14.40 -0.57 2.39
N TYR A 88 15.07 -1.71 2.57
CA TYR A 88 14.62 -2.72 3.54
C TYR A 88 14.91 -2.27 4.97
N HIS A 89 14.03 -2.62 5.90
CA HIS A 89 14.26 -2.50 7.34
C HIS A 89 13.61 -3.67 8.10
N PRO A 90 14.23 -4.21 9.17
CA PRO A 90 13.67 -5.32 9.95
C PRO A 90 12.27 -5.04 10.54
N ASN A 91 11.97 -3.79 10.86
CA ASN A 91 10.64 -3.38 11.37
C ASN A 91 9.50 -3.52 10.36
N PHE A 92 9.76 -3.97 9.14
CA PHE A 92 8.70 -4.43 8.25
C PHE A 92 8.13 -5.81 8.64
N GLY A 93 8.75 -6.53 9.58
CA GLY A 93 8.24 -7.83 10.04
C GLY A 93 8.39 -8.97 9.03
N VAL A 94 9.22 -8.78 8.01
CA VAL A 94 9.52 -9.75 6.95
C VAL A 94 11.03 -9.83 6.74
N THR A 95 11.52 -10.91 6.13
CA THR A 95 12.96 -11.00 5.80
C THR A 95 13.32 -10.08 4.63
N LYS A 96 14.62 -9.82 4.46
CA LYS A 96 15.12 -9.03 3.33
C LYS A 96 14.78 -9.71 2.00
N GLU A 97 14.87 -11.02 1.93
CA GLU A 97 14.57 -11.81 0.74
C GLU A 97 13.08 -11.72 0.39
N GLU A 98 12.19 -11.75 1.39
CA GLU A 98 10.74 -11.57 1.19
C GLU A 98 10.41 -10.16 0.70
N TYR A 99 11.08 -9.16 1.26
CA TYR A 99 10.94 -7.77 0.82
C TYR A 99 11.38 -7.57 -0.63
N GLU A 100 12.57 -8.08 -0.98
CA GLU A 100 13.11 -8.01 -2.34
C GLU A 100 12.25 -8.81 -3.33
N PHE A 101 11.72 -9.96 -2.91
CA PHE A 101 10.77 -10.73 -3.71
C PHE A 101 9.54 -9.90 -4.08
N VAL A 102 8.93 -9.20 -3.11
CA VAL A 102 7.76 -8.36 -3.35
C VAL A 102 8.09 -7.19 -4.28
N LEU A 103 9.23 -6.52 -4.07
CA LEU A 103 9.66 -5.43 -4.96
C LEU A 103 9.84 -5.90 -6.40
N ASN A 104 10.50 -7.06 -6.60
CA ASN A 104 10.73 -7.63 -7.91
C ASN A 104 9.41 -8.07 -8.57
N ALA A 105 8.49 -8.68 -7.82
CA ALA A 105 7.17 -9.07 -8.33
C ALA A 105 6.36 -7.84 -8.79
N ILE A 106 6.38 -6.74 -8.02
CA ILE A 106 5.70 -5.49 -8.41
C ILE A 106 6.35 -4.88 -9.65
N ASP A 107 7.69 -4.89 -9.75
CA ASP A 107 8.40 -4.37 -10.92
C ASP A 107 8.03 -5.14 -12.21
N GLN A 108 7.95 -6.47 -12.10
CA GLN A 108 7.61 -7.37 -13.22
C GLN A 108 6.11 -7.42 -13.55
N SER A 109 5.24 -6.99 -12.63
CA SER A 109 3.79 -6.98 -12.85
C SER A 109 3.35 -5.95 -13.88
N LYS A 110 2.22 -6.21 -14.52
CA LYS A 110 1.56 -5.25 -15.41
C LYS A 110 0.40 -4.58 -14.68
N LEU A 111 0.22 -3.28 -14.91
CA LEU A 111 -1.01 -2.59 -14.49
C LEU A 111 -2.09 -2.89 -15.53
N VAL A 112 -3.20 -3.46 -15.07
CA VAL A 112 -4.35 -3.78 -15.94
C VAL A 112 -5.61 -3.13 -15.37
N ASN A 113 -6.49 -2.67 -16.26
CA ASN A 113 -7.78 -2.10 -15.86
C ASN A 113 -8.74 -3.25 -15.48
N THR A 114 -9.39 -3.10 -14.33
CA THR A 114 -10.41 -4.00 -13.83
C THR A 114 -11.74 -3.56 -14.46
N LYS A 115 -12.10 -4.18 -15.58
CA LYS A 115 -13.42 -3.99 -16.21
C LYS A 115 -14.53 -4.70 -15.46
#